data_AF-A0A356KMT5-F1
#
_entry.id   AF-A0A356KMT5-F1
#
_cell.length_a   1.000
_cell.length_b   1.000
_cell.length_c   1.000
_cell.angle_alpha   90.00
_cell.angle_beta   90.00
_cell.angle_gamma   90.00
#
_symmetry.space_group_name_H-M   'P 1'
#
loop_
_entity.id
_entity.type
_entity.pdbx_description
1 polymer ?
#
loop_
_entity_poly.entity_id
_entity_poly.type
_entity_poly.pdbx_seq_one_letter_code
_entity_poly.pdbx_strand_id
1 'polypeptide(L)'
;MDLEAISIIGAVVAVSVGSMFPALSEGKALSAAMEAISRQPDSVGPLSRTLFVGLAMIETMAIYCLVIALLLLFEPDFGATVIVMGTAFGMLFLAGMKLLHFFIVIGLSLFGRSQTWIREG
;
A
#
# COMPACT_ATOMS: atom_id res chain seq x y z
N MET A 1 5.90 24.73 9.76
CA MET A 1 5.04 23.54 9.74
C MET A 1 5.53 22.64 10.86
N ASP A 2 4.70 22.38 11.84
CA ASP A 2 5.07 21.52 12.96
C ASP A 2 5.13 20.05 12.52
N LEU A 3 5.93 19.24 13.21
CA LEU A 3 6.16 17.82 12.86
C LEU A 3 4.84 17.04 12.77
N GLU A 4 3.88 17.39 13.62
CA GLU A 4 2.53 16.82 13.67
C GLU A 4 1.72 17.10 12.40
N ALA A 5 1.82 18.30 11.82
CA ALA A 5 1.10 18.63 10.60
C ALA A 5 1.62 17.80 9.41
N ILE A 6 2.92 17.51 9.37
CA ILE A 6 3.54 16.70 8.33
C ILE A 6 3.11 15.23 8.47
N SER A 7 3.07 14.68 9.69
CA SER A 7 2.67 13.29 9.92
C SER A 7 1.18 13.06 9.60
N ILE A 8 0.31 13.99 9.96
CA ILE A 8 -1.13 13.94 9.63
C ILE A 8 -1.32 13.92 8.11
N ILE A 9 -0.67 14.83 7.38
CA ILE A 9 -0.76 14.88 5.92
C ILE A 9 -0.22 13.58 5.29
N GLY A 10 0.92 13.08 5.79
CA GLY A 10 1.50 11.81 5.34
C GLY A 10 0.56 10.61 5.56
N ALA A 11 -0.06 10.52 6.72
CA ALA A 11 -1.03 9.47 7.06
C ALA A 11 -2.27 9.53 6.15
N VAL A 12 -2.83 10.72 5.91
CA VAL A 12 -3.98 10.90 5.03
C VAL A 12 -3.65 10.44 3.61
N VAL A 13 -2.51 10.86 3.05
CA VAL A 13 -2.10 10.47 1.70
C VAL A 13 -1.88 8.95 1.61
N ALA A 14 -1.23 8.35 2.61
CA ALA A 14 -0.95 6.92 2.64
C ALA A 14 -2.23 6.07 2.58
N VAL A 15 -3.25 6.38 3.41
CA VAL A 15 -4.52 5.65 3.42
C VAL A 15 -5.34 5.94 2.16
N SER A 16 -5.38 7.20 1.72
CA SER A 16 -6.17 7.61 0.57
C SER A 16 -5.70 6.91 -0.70
N VAL A 17 -4.39 6.93 -0.97
CA VAL A 17 -3.82 6.30 -2.18
C VAL A 17 -3.77 4.77 -2.02
N GLY A 18 -3.46 4.28 -0.81
CA GLY A 18 -3.35 2.86 -0.51
C GLY A 18 -4.66 2.08 -0.67
N SER A 19 -5.80 2.70 -0.36
CA SER A 19 -7.12 2.06 -0.44
C SER A 19 -7.76 2.08 -1.83
N MET A 20 -7.26 2.90 -2.77
CA MET A 20 -7.84 3.02 -4.13
C MET A 20 -7.79 1.73 -4.93
N PHE A 21 -6.66 1.01 -4.89
CA PHE A 21 -6.47 -0.20 -5.69
C PHE A 21 -7.27 -1.40 -5.15
N PRO A 22 -7.27 -1.69 -3.82
CA PRO A 22 -8.17 -2.67 -3.21
C PRO A 22 -9.64 -2.38 -3.53
N ALA A 23 -10.11 -1.14 -3.36
CA ALA A 23 -11.51 -0.79 -3.65
C ALA A 23 -11.92 -1.11 -5.10
N LEU A 24 -11.04 -0.86 -6.07
CA LEU A 24 -11.29 -1.16 -7.48
C LEU A 24 -11.23 -2.67 -7.79
N SER A 25 -10.35 -3.43 -7.16
CA SER A 25 -10.24 -4.87 -7.41
C SER A 25 -11.36 -5.65 -6.74
N GLU A 26 -11.76 -5.27 -5.53
CA GLU A 26 -12.88 -5.88 -4.81
C GLU A 26 -14.21 -5.69 -5.54
N GLY A 27 -14.49 -4.47 -6.03
CA GLY A 27 -15.70 -4.21 -6.81
C GLY A 27 -15.79 -5.07 -8.09
N LYS A 28 -14.65 -5.28 -8.76
CA LYS A 28 -14.56 -6.17 -9.92
C LYS A 28 -14.74 -7.64 -9.55
N ALA A 29 -14.11 -8.09 -8.47
CA ALA A 29 -14.25 -9.45 -7.97
C ALA A 29 -15.70 -9.77 -7.56
N LEU A 30 -16.37 -8.83 -6.86
CA LEU A 30 -17.77 -8.95 -6.49
C LEU A 30 -18.68 -9.02 -7.72
N SER A 31 -18.47 -8.14 -8.70
CA SER A 31 -19.28 -8.11 -9.91
C SER A 31 -19.17 -9.43 -10.69
N ALA A 32 -17.94 -9.95 -10.85
CA ALA A 32 -17.70 -11.24 -11.49
C ALA A 32 -18.32 -12.41 -10.71
N ALA A 33 -18.27 -12.37 -9.37
CA ALA A 33 -18.90 -13.38 -8.54
C ALA A 33 -20.44 -13.35 -8.64
N MET A 34 -21.05 -12.16 -8.68
CA MET A 34 -22.50 -12.02 -8.89
C MET A 34 -22.94 -12.55 -10.25
N GLU A 35 -22.16 -12.31 -11.30
CA GLU A 35 -22.44 -12.87 -12.63
C GLU A 35 -22.28 -14.40 -12.67
N ALA A 36 -21.32 -14.96 -11.94
CA ALA A 36 -21.19 -16.41 -11.80
C ALA A 36 -22.37 -17.03 -11.02
N ILE A 37 -22.83 -16.37 -9.96
CA ILE A 37 -24.00 -16.81 -9.17
C ILE A 37 -25.28 -16.75 -9.99
N SER A 38 -25.47 -15.70 -10.79
CA SER A 38 -26.68 -15.57 -11.61
C SER A 38 -26.76 -16.64 -12.69
N ARG A 39 -25.61 -17.09 -13.22
CA ARG A 39 -25.52 -18.20 -14.19
C ARG A 39 -25.70 -19.56 -13.52
N GLN A 40 -25.21 -19.72 -12.29
CA GLN A 40 -25.26 -21.00 -11.57
C GLN A 40 -25.56 -20.81 -10.08
N PRO A 41 -26.85 -20.73 -9.69
CA PRO A 41 -27.24 -20.47 -8.30
C PRO A 41 -26.90 -21.61 -7.34
N ASP A 42 -26.74 -22.84 -7.84
CA ASP A 42 -26.40 -24.00 -7.00
C ASP A 42 -24.97 -23.97 -6.46
N SER A 43 -24.08 -23.16 -7.05
CA SER A 43 -22.65 -23.08 -6.67
C SER A 43 -22.32 -21.90 -5.74
N VAL A 44 -23.32 -21.20 -5.22
CA VAL A 44 -23.14 -20.04 -4.32
C VAL A 44 -22.25 -20.37 -3.13
N GLY A 45 -22.46 -21.51 -2.46
CA GLY A 45 -21.69 -21.88 -1.26
C GLY A 45 -20.17 -21.95 -1.51
N PRO A 46 -19.70 -22.80 -2.43
CA PRO A 46 -18.29 -22.85 -2.82
C PRO A 46 -17.75 -21.53 -3.37
N LEU A 47 -18.53 -20.83 -4.21
CA LEU A 47 -18.09 -19.58 -4.84
C LEU A 47 -17.88 -18.47 -3.80
N SER A 48 -18.82 -18.25 -2.89
CA SER A 48 -18.71 -17.24 -1.84
C SER A 48 -17.53 -17.51 -0.91
N ARG A 49 -17.20 -18.77 -0.62
CA ARG A 49 -16.01 -19.12 0.18
C ARG A 49 -14.72 -18.66 -0.53
N THR A 50 -14.57 -19.00 -1.81
CA THR A 50 -13.39 -18.58 -2.58
C THR A 50 -13.35 -17.06 -2.75
N LEU A 51 -14.51 -16.43 -2.97
CA LEU A 51 -14.62 -14.97 -3.03
C LEU A 51 -14.13 -14.31 -1.74
N PHE A 52 -14.64 -14.72 -0.57
CA PHE A 52 -14.23 -14.13 0.71
C PHE A 52 -12.75 -14.36 1.01
N VAL A 53 -12.20 -15.52 0.66
CA VAL A 53 -10.74 -15.76 0.79
C VAL A 53 -9.97 -14.80 -0.13
N GLY A 54 -10.42 -14.62 -1.38
CA GLY A 54 -9.79 -13.68 -2.31
C GLY A 54 -9.88 -12.22 -1.87
N LEU A 55 -11.05 -11.77 -1.42
CA LEU A 55 -11.26 -10.43 -0.88
C LEU A 55 -10.39 -10.21 0.37
N ALA A 56 -10.35 -11.17 1.30
CA ALA A 56 -9.50 -11.07 2.48
C ALA A 56 -8.01 -10.89 2.12
N MET A 57 -7.52 -11.56 1.07
CA MET A 57 -6.15 -11.37 0.58
C MET A 57 -5.93 -9.98 -0.01
N ILE A 58 -6.90 -9.45 -0.76
CA ILE A 58 -6.85 -8.08 -1.31
C ILE A 58 -6.83 -7.05 -0.18
N GLU A 59 -7.69 -7.23 0.82
CA GLU A 59 -7.87 -6.31 1.94
C GLU A 59 -6.62 -6.17 2.82
N THR A 60 -5.76 -7.20 2.88
CA THR A 60 -4.49 -7.10 3.62
C THR A 60 -3.60 -5.95 3.14
N MET A 61 -3.69 -5.58 1.85
CA MET A 61 -2.94 -4.45 1.30
C MET A 61 -3.46 -3.11 1.84
N ALA A 62 -4.78 -2.96 1.99
CA ALA A 62 -5.39 -1.77 2.57
C ALA A 62 -5.05 -1.66 4.07
N ILE A 63 -5.13 -2.78 4.80
CA ILE A 63 -4.79 -2.84 6.22
C ILE A 63 -3.32 -2.46 6.45
N TYR A 64 -2.41 -2.83 5.56
CA TYR A 64 -1.01 -2.44 5.67
C TYR A 64 -0.80 -0.92 5.57
N CYS A 65 -1.46 -0.26 4.62
CA CYS A 65 -1.44 1.21 4.52
C CYS A 65 -2.06 1.87 5.76
N LEU A 66 -3.12 1.29 6.31
CA LEU A 66 -3.71 1.76 7.57
C LEU A 66 -2.72 1.64 8.73
N VAL A 67 -2.03 0.52 8.89
CA VAL A 67 -1.02 0.32 9.94
C VAL A 67 0.11 1.36 9.82
N ILE A 68 0.61 1.61 8.61
CA ILE A 68 1.64 2.63 8.38
C ILE A 68 1.13 4.03 8.78
N ALA A 69 -0.10 4.37 8.42
CA ALA A 69 -0.69 5.65 8.79
C ALA A 69 -0.87 5.81 10.30
N LEU A 70 -1.26 4.74 11.01
CA LEU A 70 -1.34 4.74 12.47
C LEU A 70 0.04 4.90 13.13
N LEU A 71 1.07 4.24 12.59
CA LEU A 71 2.44 4.40 13.08
C LEU A 71 2.93 5.84 12.94
N LEU A 72 2.69 6.47 11.78
CA LEU A 72 3.05 7.89 11.57
C LEU A 72 2.33 8.85 12.52
N LEU A 73 1.09 8.52 12.92
CA LEU A 73 0.29 9.38 13.79
C LEU A 73 0.66 9.26 15.26
N PHE A 74 0.96 8.04 15.74
CA PHE A 74 1.25 7.78 17.15
C PHE A 74 2.72 7.93 17.52
N GLU A 75 3.64 7.57 16.62
CA GLU A 75 5.08 7.68 16.85
C GLU A 75 5.76 8.19 15.55
N PRO A 76 5.77 9.51 15.31
CA PRO A 76 6.50 10.10 14.18
C PRO A 76 8.01 10.11 14.47
N ASP A 77 8.61 8.92 14.53
CA ASP A 77 10.01 8.71 14.86
C ASP A 77 10.84 8.26 13.64
N PHE A 78 12.14 8.09 13.84
CA PHE A 78 13.05 7.58 12.80
C PHE A 78 12.66 6.14 12.39
N GLY A 79 12.12 5.35 13.32
CA GLY A 79 11.60 4.00 13.05
C GLY A 79 10.48 3.99 12.02
N ALA A 80 9.48 4.85 12.17
CA ALA A 80 8.37 4.99 11.22
C ALA A 80 8.87 5.34 9.81
N THR A 81 9.87 6.21 9.70
CA THR A 81 10.48 6.58 8.40
C THR A 81 11.17 5.38 7.73
N VAL A 82 11.94 4.61 8.49
CA VAL A 82 12.63 3.41 7.97
C VAL A 82 11.63 2.35 7.53
N ILE A 83 10.58 2.14 8.33
CA ILE A 83 9.49 1.21 8.00
C ILE A 83 8.83 1.67 6.70
N VAL A 84 8.38 2.91 6.59
CA VAL A 84 7.73 3.45 5.37
C VAL A 84 8.61 3.26 4.12
N MET A 85 9.91 3.53 4.22
CA MET A 85 10.82 3.31 3.09
C MET A 85 10.95 1.83 2.75
N GLY A 86 11.18 0.96 3.74
CA GLY A 86 11.29 -0.48 3.53
C GLY A 86 10.01 -1.09 2.95
N THR A 87 8.85 -0.65 3.42
CA THR A 87 7.53 -1.07 2.95
C THR A 87 7.28 -0.60 1.51
N ALA A 88 7.59 0.65 1.17
CA ALA A 88 7.44 1.20 -0.18
C ALA A 88 8.32 0.47 -1.20
N PHE A 89 9.59 0.22 -0.85
CA PHE A 89 10.50 -0.56 -1.69
C PHE A 89 10.07 -2.03 -1.79
N GLY A 90 9.63 -2.64 -0.68
CA GLY A 90 9.07 -3.99 -0.67
C GLY A 90 7.87 -4.13 -1.60
N MET A 91 6.93 -3.18 -1.56
CA MET A 91 5.76 -3.16 -2.44
C MET A 91 6.10 -2.91 -3.90
N LEU A 92 7.11 -2.08 -4.21
CA LEU A 92 7.61 -1.92 -5.59
C LEU A 92 8.11 -3.25 -6.17
N PHE A 93 8.80 -4.03 -5.35
CA PHE A 93 9.34 -5.33 -5.75
C PHE A 93 8.23 -6.38 -5.88
N LEU A 94 7.33 -6.49 -4.90
CA LEU A 94 6.19 -7.43 -4.96
C LEU A 94 5.19 -7.09 -6.08
N ALA A 95 5.03 -5.81 -6.41
CA ALA A 95 4.21 -5.36 -7.55
C ALA A 95 4.82 -5.71 -8.92
N GLY A 96 5.98 -6.39 -8.95
CA GLY A 96 6.56 -6.91 -10.19
C GLY A 96 7.31 -5.85 -11.01
N MET A 97 7.73 -4.74 -10.39
CA MET A 97 8.59 -3.78 -11.08
C MET A 97 9.89 -4.46 -11.52
N LYS A 98 10.24 -4.34 -12.81
CA LYS A 98 11.52 -4.83 -13.34
C LYS A 98 12.66 -4.38 -12.42
N LEU A 99 13.48 -5.33 -11.97
CA LEU A 99 14.55 -5.13 -10.99
C LEU A 99 15.47 -3.93 -11.33
N LEU A 100 15.61 -3.63 -12.61
CA LEU A 100 16.40 -2.51 -13.12
C LEU A 100 15.79 -1.13 -12.76
N HIS A 101 14.47 -0.99 -12.77
CA HIS A 101 13.80 0.25 -12.33
C HIS A 101 13.84 0.41 -10.81
N PHE A 102 13.78 -0.71 -10.07
CA PHE A 102 13.94 -0.71 -8.63
C PHE A 102 15.29 -0.11 -8.20
N PHE A 103 16.40 -0.54 -8.84
CA PHE A 103 17.72 0.02 -8.57
C PHE A 103 17.88 1.49 -9.00
N ILE A 104 17.22 1.91 -10.09
CA ILE A 104 17.22 3.33 -10.51
C ILE A 104 16.55 4.22 -9.47
N VAL A 105 15.39 3.82 -8.95
CA VAL A 105 14.66 4.60 -7.93
C VAL A 105 15.45 4.69 -6.63
N ILE A 106 16.07 3.59 -6.19
CA ILE A 106 16.97 3.60 -5.02
C ILE A 106 18.16 4.54 -5.24
N GLY A 107 18.81 4.45 -6.41
CA GLY A 107 19.93 5.31 -6.77
C GLY A 107 19.58 6.80 -6.76
N LEU A 108 18.43 7.17 -7.31
CA LEU A 108 17.95 8.55 -7.30
C LEU A 108 17.67 9.05 -5.87
N SER A 109 17.06 8.20 -5.05
CA SER A 109 16.68 8.51 -3.67
C SER A 109 17.91 8.73 -2.76
N LEU A 110 18.99 8.00 -3.01
CA LEU A 110 20.26 8.16 -2.30
C LEU A 110 21.07 9.36 -2.80
N PHE A 111 20.99 9.68 -4.11
CA PHE A 111 21.71 10.81 -4.71
C PHE A 111 21.19 12.17 -4.23
N GLY A 112 19.88 12.31 -3.96
CA GLY A 112 19.31 13.54 -3.39
C GLY A 112 19.78 13.83 -1.97
N ARG A 113 20.07 12.78 -1.17
CA ARG A 113 20.54 12.92 0.22
C ARG A 113 21.99 13.35 0.35
N SER A 114 22.85 13.18 -0.66
CA SER A 114 24.27 13.58 -0.57
C SER A 114 24.48 15.10 -0.66
N GLN A 115 23.54 15.83 -1.27
CA GLN A 115 23.64 17.27 -1.48
C GLN A 115 23.26 18.10 -0.23
N THR A 116 22.47 17.54 0.69
CA THR A 116 22.08 18.24 1.92
C THR A 116 23.21 18.29 2.94
N TRP A 117 24.06 17.25 3.01
CA TRP A 117 25.23 17.21 3.92
C TRP A 117 26.37 18.17 3.52
N ILE A 118 26.45 18.58 2.25
CA ILE A 118 27.50 19.49 1.76
C ILE A 118 27.12 20.97 2.01
N ARG A 119 25.84 21.27 2.25
CA ARG A 119 25.37 22.65 2.51
C ARG A 119 25.39 23.05 3.99
N GLU A 120 25.67 22.12 4.90
CA GLU A 120 25.66 22.35 6.35
C GLU A 120 27.03 22.13 7.03
N GLY A 121 28.09 21.85 6.27
CA GLY A 121 29.48 21.78 6.76
C GLY A 121 30.32 22.94 6.27
#